data_AF-R8W8V9-F1
#
_entry.id   AF-R8W8V9-F1
#
_cell.length_a   1.000
_cell.length_b   1.000
_cell.length_c   1.000
_cell.angle_alpha   90.00
_cell.angle_beta   90.00
_cell.angle_gamma   90.00
#
_symmetry.space_group_name_H-M   'P 1'
#
loop_
_entity.id
_entity.type
_entity.pdbx_description
1 polymer ?
#
loop_
_entity_poly.entity_id
_entity_poly.type
_entity_poly.pdbx_seq_one_letter_code
_entity_poly.pdbx_strand_id
1 'polypeptide(L)'
;MIKNFEPQPYDGLNPLPSYVTNVSSFTLTGSIPGGYEITLAKLTVGESVSAGNPLSHALFESFDDHGRRMKATRTRVSGFDREFVAVKSAMSGCGFAFHPALPGACETILYALGEFFQAQNPEIAEVAVVSQSCH
;
A
#
# COMPACT_ATOMS: atom_id res chain seq x y z
N MET A 1 -3.71 -0.92 13.48
CA MET A 1 -3.44 0.31 12.69
C MET A 1 -4.57 0.62 11.73
N ILE A 2 -5.00 -0.37 10.93
CA ILE A 2 -6.20 -0.29 10.10
C ILE A 2 -7.45 -0.46 10.98
N LYS A 3 -8.50 0.31 10.68
CA LYS A 3 -9.80 0.29 11.36
C LYS A 3 -10.86 -0.43 10.54
N ASN A 4 -10.94 -0.11 9.25
CA ASN A 4 -11.95 -0.65 8.35
C ASN A 4 -11.43 -0.63 6.90
N PHE A 5 -12.05 -1.45 6.05
CA PHE A 5 -11.83 -1.46 4.62
C PHE A 5 -13.18 -1.55 3.89
N GLU A 6 -13.47 -0.52 3.09
CA GLU A 6 -14.64 -0.49 2.20
C GLU A 6 -14.16 -0.53 0.75
N PRO A 7 -14.05 -1.74 0.16
CA PRO A 7 -13.44 -1.89 -1.15
C PRO A 7 -14.21 -1.14 -2.22
N GLN A 8 -13.49 -0.32 -2.97
CA GLN A 8 -14.01 0.40 -4.13
C GLN A 8 -13.73 -0.41 -5.41
N PRO A 9 -14.60 -0.33 -6.43
CA PRO A 9 -14.38 -1.03 -7.68
C PRO A 9 -13.10 -0.53 -8.38
N TYR A 10 -12.45 -1.40 -9.14
CA TYR A 10 -11.29 -1.05 -9.95
C TYR A 10 -11.67 -0.04 -11.04
N ASP A 11 -10.99 1.09 -11.08
CA ASP A 11 -11.19 2.19 -12.04
C ASP A 11 -10.00 2.39 -13.00
N GLY A 12 -9.04 1.46 -13.00
CA GLY A 12 -7.83 1.51 -13.84
C GLY A 12 -6.55 1.74 -13.02
N LEU A 13 -5.39 1.61 -13.67
CA LEU A 13 -4.10 1.86 -13.05
C LEU A 13 -3.49 3.13 -13.64
N ASN A 14 -3.18 4.10 -12.79
CA ASN A 14 -2.39 5.27 -13.15
C ASN A 14 -1.00 5.19 -12.52
N PRO A 15 0.03 4.77 -13.28
CA PRO A 15 1.37 4.56 -12.72
C PRO A 15 1.98 5.85 -12.17
N LEU A 16 3.06 5.70 -11.41
CA LEU A 16 3.87 6.85 -11.00
C LEU A 16 4.46 7.55 -12.25
N PRO A 17 4.55 8.88 -12.25
CA PRO A 17 5.18 9.60 -13.36
C PRO A 17 6.64 9.19 -13.58
N SER A 18 7.12 9.27 -14.82
CA SER A 18 8.49 8.84 -15.19
C SER A 18 9.62 9.64 -14.55
N TYR A 19 9.33 10.85 -14.06
CA TYR A 19 10.29 11.70 -13.34
C TYR A 19 10.45 11.33 -11.86
N VAL A 20 9.70 10.33 -11.37
CA VAL A 20 9.86 9.81 -10.00
C VAL A 20 11.09 8.92 -9.95
N THR A 21 11.91 9.11 -8.93
CA THR A 21 13.20 8.45 -8.68
C THR A 21 13.16 7.71 -7.34
N ASN A 22 14.21 6.95 -7.00
CA ASN A 22 14.31 6.17 -5.76
C ASN A 22 13.07 5.27 -5.53
N VAL A 23 12.64 4.58 -6.59
CA VAL A 23 11.39 3.82 -6.55
C VAL A 23 11.59 2.54 -5.76
N SER A 24 10.74 2.35 -4.76
CA SER A 24 10.64 1.12 -3.99
C SER A 24 9.24 0.53 -4.13
N SER A 25 9.17 -0.74 -4.47
CA SER A 25 7.92 -1.48 -4.63
C SER A 25 7.82 -2.55 -3.54
N PHE A 26 6.63 -2.67 -2.97
CA PHE A 26 6.30 -3.60 -1.90
C PHE A 26 5.08 -4.40 -2.33
N THR A 27 5.12 -5.71 -2.16
CA THR A 27 3.97 -6.60 -2.37
C THR A 27 3.67 -7.31 -1.07
N LEU A 28 2.44 -7.17 -0.58
CA LEU A 28 1.92 -7.93 0.53
C LEU A 28 1.26 -9.19 -0.03
N THR A 29 1.79 -10.36 0.34
CA THR A 29 1.22 -11.67 0.00
C THR A 29 0.63 -12.33 1.23
N GLY A 30 -0.42 -13.13 1.02
CA GLY A 30 -1.01 -14.01 2.01
C GLY A 30 -0.90 -15.45 1.55
N SER A 31 -0.49 -16.34 2.44
CA SER A 31 -0.37 -17.78 2.18
C SER A 31 -1.60 -18.50 2.73
N ILE A 32 -2.25 -19.29 1.87
CA ILE A 32 -3.42 -20.12 2.20
C ILE A 32 -2.98 -21.59 2.31
N PRO A 33 -3.50 -22.37 3.27
CA PRO A 33 -3.25 -23.81 3.36
C PRO A 33 -3.50 -24.52 2.01
N GLY A 34 -2.56 -25.37 1.61
CA GLY A 34 -2.55 -26.00 0.28
C GLY A 34 -1.56 -25.38 -0.71
N GLY A 35 -0.77 -24.39 -0.28
CA GLY A 35 0.35 -23.83 -1.04
C GLY A 35 -0.05 -22.71 -2.01
N TYR A 36 -1.24 -22.13 -1.85
CA TYR A 36 -1.70 -21.02 -2.66
C TYR A 36 -1.25 -19.69 -2.05
N GLU A 37 -0.70 -18.81 -2.88
CA GLU A 37 -0.37 -17.43 -2.50
C GLU A 37 -1.34 -16.46 -3.16
N ILE A 38 -1.91 -15.57 -2.36
CA ILE A 38 -2.75 -14.46 -2.81
C ILE A 38 -2.04 -13.13 -2.61
N THR A 39 -2.28 -12.17 -3.49
CA THR A 39 -1.80 -10.79 -3.31
C THR A 39 -2.84 -9.98 -2.55
N LEU A 40 -2.47 -9.38 -1.43
CA LEU A 40 -3.36 -8.59 -0.58
C LEU A 40 -3.18 -7.07 -0.79
N ALA A 41 -1.98 -6.65 -1.17
CA ALA A 41 -1.71 -5.26 -1.53
C ALA A 41 -0.46 -5.13 -2.38
N LYS A 42 -0.42 -4.07 -3.20
CA LYS A 42 0.83 -3.57 -3.78
C LYS A 42 1.00 -2.10 -3.45
N LEU A 43 2.20 -1.73 -3.06
CA LEU A 43 2.56 -0.35 -2.76
C LEU A 43 3.82 0.00 -3.54
N THR A 44 3.80 1.09 -4.29
CA THR A 44 5.01 1.65 -4.89
C THR A 44 5.19 3.07 -4.39
N VAL A 45 6.35 3.36 -3.82
CA VAL A 45 6.74 4.68 -3.37
C VAL A 45 7.91 5.19 -4.18
N GLY A 46 8.04 6.51 -4.26
CA GLY A 46 9.21 7.14 -4.86
C GLY A 46 9.22 8.63 -4.60
N GLU A 47 10.29 9.27 -5.04
CA GLU A 47 10.57 10.67 -4.75
C GLU A 47 10.74 11.52 -6.00
N SER A 48 10.41 12.80 -5.88
CA SER A 48 10.70 13.79 -6.91
C SER A 48 10.93 15.16 -6.29
N VAL A 49 11.51 16.08 -7.04
CA VAL A 49 11.63 17.49 -6.63
C VAL A 49 10.81 18.35 -7.58
N SER A 50 9.96 19.22 -7.02
CA SER A 50 9.17 20.18 -7.79
C SER A 50 9.44 21.59 -7.29
N ALA A 51 10.01 22.44 -8.15
CA ALA A 51 10.37 23.83 -7.82
C ALA A 51 11.18 23.94 -6.51
N GLY A 52 12.14 23.03 -6.30
CA GLY A 52 12.96 22.96 -5.09
C GLY A 52 12.31 22.26 -3.89
N ASN A 53 11.02 21.91 -3.97
CA ASN A 53 10.33 21.20 -2.89
C ASN A 53 10.39 19.68 -3.08
N PRO A 54 10.87 18.92 -2.09
CA PRO A 54 10.86 17.47 -2.14
C PRO A 54 9.44 16.91 -1.96
N LEU A 55 9.08 15.97 -2.82
CA LEU A 55 7.77 15.32 -2.90
C LEU A 55 7.95 13.82 -2.80
N SER A 56 7.10 13.18 -2.00
CA SER A 56 6.94 11.74 -2.00
C SER A 56 5.68 11.37 -2.77
N HIS A 57 5.77 10.33 -3.57
CA HIS A 57 4.66 9.73 -4.31
C HIS A 57 4.40 8.35 -3.77
N ALA A 58 3.13 7.99 -3.68
CA ALA A 58 2.70 6.64 -3.37
C ALA A 58 1.64 6.20 -4.37
N LEU A 59 1.78 4.99 -4.90
CA LEU A 59 0.77 4.28 -5.67
C LEU A 59 0.41 3.03 -4.86
N PHE A 60 -0.82 2.98 -4.38
CA PHE A 60 -1.32 1.85 -3.62
C PHE A 60 -2.42 1.14 -4.41
N GLU A 61 -2.29 -0.16 -4.56
CA GLU A 61 -3.27 -1.05 -5.18
C GLU A 61 -3.86 -1.93 -4.10
N SER A 62 -5.17 -1.82 -3.89
CA SER A 62 -5.90 -2.68 -2.97
C SER A 62 -6.37 -3.95 -3.64
N PHE A 63 -6.41 -5.02 -2.85
CA PHE A 63 -7.02 -6.30 -3.20
C PHE A 63 -8.05 -6.64 -2.12
N ASP A 64 -8.98 -7.52 -2.44
CA ASP A 64 -9.82 -8.15 -1.43
C ASP A 64 -9.08 -9.29 -0.72
N ASP A 65 -9.73 -9.87 0.28
CA ASP A 65 -9.25 -10.99 1.08
C ASP A 65 -9.12 -12.32 0.29
N HIS A 66 -9.53 -12.33 -0.99
CA HIS A 66 -9.39 -13.45 -1.92
C HIS A 66 -8.35 -13.15 -3.03
N GLY A 67 -7.65 -12.03 -2.93
CA GLY A 67 -6.62 -11.62 -3.89
C GLY A 67 -7.17 -11.06 -5.20
N ARG A 68 -8.44 -10.65 -5.26
CA ARG A 68 -9.01 -9.96 -6.41
C ARG A 68 -8.63 -8.49 -6.35
N ARG A 69 -8.16 -7.97 -7.48
CA ARG A 69 -7.77 -6.56 -7.59
C ARG A 69 -8.98 -5.65 -7.42
N MET A 70 -8.86 -4.70 -6.51
CA MET A 70 -9.86 -3.66 -6.23
C MET A 70 -9.34 -2.34 -6.79
N LYS A 71 -9.26 -1.27 -6.00
CA LYS A 71 -8.92 0.07 -6.49
C LYS A 71 -7.42 0.36 -6.43
N ALA A 72 -6.93 1.18 -7.36
CA ALA A 72 -5.59 1.75 -7.27
C ALA A 72 -5.68 3.27 -7.07
N THR A 73 -4.97 3.79 -6.07
CA THR A 73 -4.91 5.23 -5.82
C THR A 73 -3.47 5.71 -5.81
N ARG A 74 -3.23 6.82 -6.52
CA ARG A 74 -1.97 7.54 -6.50
C ARG A 74 -2.09 8.84 -5.72
N THR A 75 -1.15 9.10 -4.84
CA THR A 75 -1.05 10.35 -4.08
C THR A 75 0.36 10.94 -4.19
N ARG A 76 0.44 12.24 -3.90
CA ARG A 76 1.69 13.00 -3.89
C ARG A 76 1.64 14.02 -2.78
N VAL A 77 2.65 14.02 -1.91
CA VAL A 77 2.68 14.84 -0.70
C VAL A 77 4.04 15.50 -0.52
N SER A 78 4.04 16.75 -0.07
CA SER A 78 5.21 17.50 0.42
C SER A 78 5.17 17.64 1.93
N GLY A 79 6.30 17.98 2.55
CA GLY A 79 6.36 18.34 3.97
C GLY A 79 6.96 17.24 4.85
N PHE A 80 6.66 17.32 6.15
CA PHE A 80 7.13 16.38 7.16
C PHE A 80 6.40 15.03 7.03
N ASP A 81 7.10 13.92 7.25
CA ASP A 81 6.60 12.54 7.09
C ASP A 81 5.89 12.29 5.75
N ARG A 82 6.32 12.99 4.69
CA ARG A 82 5.66 13.01 3.38
C ARG A 82 5.38 11.63 2.80
N GLU A 83 6.27 10.65 3.02
CA GLU A 83 6.07 9.27 2.55
C GLU A 83 4.92 8.59 3.29
N PHE A 84 4.97 8.58 4.61
CA PHE A 84 3.90 8.03 5.44
C PHE A 84 2.53 8.65 5.10
N VAL A 85 2.49 9.98 4.96
CA VAL A 85 1.26 10.70 4.61
C VAL A 85 0.80 10.33 3.20
N ALA A 86 1.71 10.25 2.22
CA ALA A 86 1.36 9.82 0.87
C ALA A 86 0.75 8.40 0.87
N VAL A 87 1.42 7.44 1.51
CA VAL A 87 0.96 6.04 1.61
C VAL A 87 -0.41 5.97 2.28
N LYS A 88 -0.57 6.60 3.45
CA LYS A 88 -1.84 6.62 4.19
C LYS A 88 -2.97 7.24 3.36
N SER A 89 -2.71 8.36 2.68
CA SER A 89 -3.70 9.00 1.81
C SER A 89 -4.05 8.12 0.61
N ALA A 90 -3.10 7.40 0.03
CA ALA A 90 -3.37 6.47 -1.08
C ALA A 90 -4.25 5.31 -0.63
N MET A 91 -3.91 4.69 0.49
CA MET A 91 -4.73 3.63 1.10
C MET A 91 -6.13 4.13 1.44
N SER A 92 -6.28 5.33 2.00
CA SER A 92 -7.59 5.92 2.26
C SER A 92 -8.40 6.19 0.99
N GLY A 93 -7.76 6.58 -0.11
CA GLY A 93 -8.43 6.70 -1.42
C GLY A 93 -8.92 5.36 -1.99
N CYS A 94 -8.33 4.25 -1.57
CA CYS A 94 -8.78 2.89 -1.84
C CYS A 94 -9.85 2.36 -0.88
N GLY A 95 -10.25 3.13 0.14
CA GLY A 95 -11.29 2.75 1.10
C GLY A 95 -10.80 2.28 2.47
N PHE A 96 -9.50 2.38 2.76
CA PHE A 96 -8.96 2.04 4.09
C PHE A 96 -9.14 3.18 5.09
N ALA A 97 -9.79 2.87 6.21
CA ALA A 97 -9.85 3.73 7.38
C ALA A 97 -8.74 3.36 8.37
N PHE A 98 -8.11 4.35 8.99
CA PHE A 98 -7.01 4.17 9.93
C PHE A 98 -7.39 4.63 11.32
N HIS A 99 -6.89 3.95 12.34
CA HIS A 99 -6.78 4.54 13.67
C HIS A 99 -5.72 5.67 13.65
N PRO A 100 -5.77 6.62 14.60
CA PRO A 100 -4.64 7.51 14.86
C PRO A 100 -3.40 6.64 15.14
N ALA A 101 -2.37 6.79 14.30
CA ALA A 101 -1.15 6.00 14.37
C ALA A 101 0.05 6.90 14.10
N LEU A 102 1.16 6.60 14.76
CA LEU A 102 2.42 7.28 14.54
C LEU A 102 2.96 6.96 13.14
N PRO A 103 3.77 7.86 12.55
CA PRO A 103 4.51 7.58 11.33
C PRO A 103 5.34 6.29 11.50
N GLY A 104 5.31 5.45 10.47
CA GLY A 104 6.04 4.18 10.43
C GLY A 104 6.51 3.87 9.01
N ALA A 105 7.42 2.92 8.88
CA ALA A 105 7.93 2.45 7.60
C ALA A 105 6.82 1.79 6.77
N CYS A 106 6.99 1.77 5.45
CA CYS A 106 6.06 1.15 4.51
C CYS A 106 5.76 -0.32 4.88
N GLU A 107 6.78 -1.08 5.27
CA GLU A 107 6.67 -2.47 5.72
C GLU A 107 5.78 -2.59 6.96
N THR A 108 5.95 -1.72 7.94
CA THR A 108 5.13 -1.73 9.16
C THR A 108 3.66 -1.50 8.83
N ILE A 109 3.36 -0.58 7.91
CA ILE A 109 1.99 -0.30 7.45
C ILE A 109 1.41 -1.55 6.75
N LEU A 110 2.19 -2.19 5.88
CA LEU A 110 1.75 -3.37 5.13
C LEU A 110 1.59 -4.61 6.02
N TYR A 111 2.44 -4.81 7.02
CA TYR A 111 2.24 -5.87 8.01
C TYR A 111 0.96 -5.64 8.81
N ALA A 112 0.70 -4.42 9.25
CA ALA A 112 -0.55 -4.10 9.95
C ALA A 112 -1.80 -4.26 9.05
N LEU A 113 -1.64 -4.12 7.73
CA LEU A 113 -2.67 -4.46 6.76
C LEU A 113 -2.85 -5.97 6.62
N GLY A 114 -1.76 -6.74 6.60
CA GLY A 114 -1.79 -8.21 6.61
C GLY A 114 -2.51 -8.77 7.85
N GLU A 115 -2.18 -8.26 9.03
CA GLU A 115 -2.86 -8.62 10.29
C GLU A 115 -4.37 -8.33 10.23
N PHE A 116 -4.75 -7.21 9.60
CA PHE A 116 -6.15 -6.87 9.40
C PHE A 116 -6.87 -7.90 8.50
N PHE A 117 -6.23 -8.32 7.39
CA PHE A 117 -6.80 -9.34 6.52
C PHE A 117 -6.87 -10.72 7.21
N GLN A 118 -5.86 -11.11 7.98
CA GLN A 118 -5.89 -12.35 8.76
C GLN A 118 -7.02 -12.36 9.81
N ALA A 119 -7.29 -11.21 10.43
CA ALA A 119 -8.39 -11.09 11.38
C ALA A 119 -9.77 -11.19 10.70
N GLN A 120 -9.88 -10.80 9.42
CA GLN A 120 -11.13 -10.88 8.66
C GLN A 120 -11.33 -12.24 7.97
N ASN A 121 -10.26 -12.82 7.43
CA ASN A 121 -10.26 -14.08 6.72
C ASN A 121 -9.30 -15.09 7.40
N PRO A 122 -9.84 -16.02 8.22
CA PRO A 122 -9.05 -17.05 8.90
C PRO A 122 -8.35 -18.04 7.96
N GLU A 123 -8.66 -18.06 6.66
CA GLU A 123 -7.98 -18.92 5.68
C GLU A 123 -6.55 -18.44 5.38
N ILE A 124 -6.24 -17.18 5.67
CA ILE A 124 -4.90 -16.60 5.49
C ILE A 124 -4.03 -17.03 6.67
N ALA A 125 -3.23 -18.08 6.47
CA ALA A 125 -2.38 -18.64 7.52
C ALA A 125 -1.19 -17.74 7.86
N GLU A 126 -0.55 -17.17 6.84
CA GLU A 126 0.64 -16.33 6.99
C GLU A 126 0.60 -15.14 6.03
N VAL A 127 1.28 -14.06 6.38
CA VAL A 127 1.45 -12.87 5.54
C VAL A 127 2.92 -12.50 5.42
N ALA A 128 3.33 -12.08 4.23
CA ALA A 128 4.70 -11.67 3.94
C ALA A 128 4.73 -10.37 3.13
N VAL A 129 5.70 -9.50 3.44
CA VAL A 129 5.97 -8.29 2.65
C VAL A 129 7.25 -8.49 1.87
N VAL A 130 7.15 -8.49 0.55
CA VAL A 130 8.29 -8.54 -0.37
C VAL A 130 8.60 -7.13 -0.83
N SER A 131 9.78 -6.62 -0.49
CA SER A 131 10.28 -5.33 -0.96
C SER A 131 11.27 -5.51 -2.12
N GLN A 132 11.18 -4.62 -3.11
CA GLN A 132 12.09 -4.50 -4.24
C GLN A 132 12.44 -3.03 -4.43
N SER A 133 13.71 -2.69 -4.25
CA SER A 133 14.25 -1.37 -4.55
C SER A 133 14.98 -1.41 -5.89
N CYS A 134 14.56 -0.57 -6.83
CA CYS A 134 15.30 -0.37 -8.08
C CYS A 134 16.30 0.78 -7.87
N HIS A 135 17.59 0.44 -7.89
CA HIS A 135 18.69 1.40 -7.85
C HIS A 135 19.03 1.94 -9.24
#